data_AF-A0A6C0LNY4-F1
#
_entry.id   AF-A0A6C0LNY4-F1
#
_cell.length_a   1.000
_cell.length_b   1.000
_cell.length_c   1.000
_cell.angle_alpha   90.00
_cell.angle_beta   90.00
_cell.angle_gamma   90.00
#
_symmetry.space_group_name_H-M   'P 1'
#
loop_
_entity.id
_entity.type
_entity.pdbx_description
1 polymer ?
#
loop_
_entity_poly.entity_id
_entity_poly.type
_entity_poly.pdbx_seq_one_letter_code
_entity_poly.pdbx_strand_id
1 'polypeptide(L)'
;MITALTTSYNYFNLFIKNGFYIPIVSYIVYKNTEDLFLSSIIGLKLFPANYFYWFYNSFDYFPEPYKRYNQVKQFVRFTDTGHMLSFIYYFYPRIFPVAFNIHFIITLGYWYGIIMVNMKDTSQIIHPEYIVWFNNLWAYAIHILPILLFLREIYIQDVCYQYFSTNDLYYSFLWAYTWIFLIYIPWRYYTKDPIYSILSDDEPFVNKCKIFIIMNGLILVANYCGYYLIHTIC
;
A
#
# COMPACT_ATOMS: atom_id res chain seq x y z
N MET A 1 -21.80 29.61 33.60
CA MET A 1 -20.54 30.18 33.08
C MET A 1 -19.83 29.06 32.32
N ILE A 2 -20.03 28.98 31.00
CA ILE A 2 -19.40 27.96 30.15
C ILE A 2 -18.05 28.54 29.75
N THR A 3 -16.98 28.08 30.38
CA THR A 3 -15.61 28.34 29.92
C THR A 3 -15.44 27.63 28.58
N ALA A 4 -15.67 28.36 27.49
CA ALA A 4 -15.22 27.97 26.17
C ALA A 4 -13.68 27.94 26.21
N LEU A 5 -13.12 26.75 26.46
CA LEU A 5 -11.72 26.46 26.19
C LEU A 5 -11.55 26.54 24.68
N THR A 6 -11.25 27.73 24.18
CA THR A 6 -10.70 27.93 22.85
C THR A 6 -9.29 27.35 22.84
N THR A 7 -9.18 26.03 22.70
CA THR A 7 -7.94 25.41 22.24
C THR A 7 -7.65 26.03 20.89
N SER A 8 -6.67 26.94 20.83
CA SER A 8 -6.18 27.46 19.57
C SER A 8 -5.68 26.27 18.76
N TYR A 9 -6.42 25.90 17.72
CA TYR A 9 -6.00 24.84 16.82
C TYR A 9 -4.68 25.28 16.19
N ASN A 10 -3.62 24.54 16.48
CA ASN A 10 -2.35 24.72 15.80
C ASN A 10 -2.50 24.14 14.39
N TYR A 11 -2.97 24.96 13.45
CA TYR A 11 -3.18 24.58 12.06
C TYR A 11 -1.91 24.00 11.41
N PHE A 12 -0.73 24.46 11.80
CA PHE A 12 0.53 23.90 11.34
C PHE A 12 0.70 22.44 11.80
N ASN A 13 0.39 22.14 13.06
CA ASN A 13 0.42 20.77 13.57
C ASN A 13 -0.59 19.87 12.84
N LEU A 14 -1.80 20.37 12.58
CA LEU A 14 -2.83 19.65 11.82
C LEU A 14 -2.35 19.33 10.39
N PHE A 15 -1.71 20.29 9.74
CA PHE A 15 -1.14 20.15 8.40
C PHE A 15 -0.07 19.06 8.34
N ILE A 16 0.85 19.05 9.31
CA ILE A 16 1.93 18.05 9.38
C ILE A 16 1.37 16.66 9.72
N LYS A 17 0.50 16.55 10.74
CA LYS A 17 -0.09 15.27 11.16
C LYS A 17 -0.81 14.54 10.03
N ASN A 18 -1.54 15.29 9.19
CA ASN A 18 -2.27 14.71 8.06
C ASN A 18 -1.42 14.56 6.79
N GLY A 19 -0.15 14.98 6.78
CA GLY A 19 0.76 14.75 5.67
C GLY A 19 0.55 15.68 4.47
N PHE A 20 -0.03 16.86 4.66
CA PHE A 20 -0.25 17.82 3.55
C PHE A 20 1.05 18.35 2.93
N TYR A 21 2.18 18.23 3.63
CA TYR A 21 3.50 18.59 3.11
C TYR A 21 4.08 17.55 2.14
N ILE A 22 3.53 16.33 2.10
CA ILE A 22 4.10 15.21 1.35
C ILE A 22 4.09 15.44 -0.18
N PRO A 23 3.03 16.01 -0.80
CA PRO A 23 3.09 16.41 -2.20
C PRO A 23 4.23 17.39 -2.51
N ILE A 24 4.53 18.32 -1.58
CA ILE A 24 5.62 19.27 -1.73
C ILE A 24 6.97 18.54 -1.66
N VAL A 25 7.12 17.59 -0.73
CA VAL A 25 8.32 16.74 -0.64
C VAL A 25 8.51 15.95 -1.94
N SER A 26 7.47 15.28 -2.45
CA SER A 26 7.53 14.58 -3.75
C SER A 26 7.94 15.52 -4.87
N TYR A 27 7.33 16.70 -4.95
CA TYR A 27 7.70 17.69 -5.98
C TYR A 27 9.17 18.12 -5.88
N ILE A 28 9.67 18.37 -4.67
CA ILE A 28 11.09 18.70 -4.45
C ILE A 28 11.99 17.55 -4.91
N VAL A 29 11.67 16.30 -4.55
CA VAL A 29 12.43 15.12 -5.02
C VAL A 29 12.43 15.08 -6.54
N TYR A 30 11.26 15.19 -7.18
CA TYR A 30 11.15 15.18 -8.64
C TYR A 30 11.98 16.28 -9.30
N LYS A 31 11.94 17.50 -8.76
CA LYS A 31 12.71 18.64 -9.31
C LYS A 31 14.21 18.38 -9.23
N ASN A 32 14.70 17.67 -8.21
CA ASN A 32 16.12 17.39 -8.04
C ASN A 32 16.60 16.13 -8.78
N THR A 33 15.74 15.15 -9.01
CA THR A 33 16.11 13.88 -9.64
C THR A 33 15.65 13.75 -11.09
N GLU A 34 14.69 14.59 -11.52
CA GLU A 34 13.95 14.48 -12.78
C GLU A 34 13.27 13.11 -12.96
N ASP A 35 13.06 12.40 -11.85
CA ASP A 35 12.60 11.02 -11.82
C ASP A 35 11.21 10.95 -11.18
N LEU A 36 10.20 10.85 -12.04
CA LEU A 36 8.80 10.77 -11.62
C LEU A 36 8.52 9.49 -10.83
N PHE A 37 9.15 8.38 -11.19
CA PHE A 37 8.94 7.10 -10.52
C PHE A 37 9.45 7.18 -9.07
N LEU A 38 10.70 7.58 -8.89
CA LEU A 38 11.34 7.71 -7.57
C LEU A 38 10.59 8.69 -6.66
N SER A 39 10.26 9.88 -7.18
CA SER A 39 9.51 10.89 -6.44
C SER A 39 8.15 10.36 -5.96
N SER A 40 7.44 9.65 -6.84
CA SER A 40 6.11 9.14 -6.55
C SER A 40 6.15 8.02 -5.51
N ILE A 41 7.07 7.06 -5.63
CA ILE A 41 7.16 5.96 -4.66
C ILE A 41 7.59 6.45 -3.26
N ILE A 42 8.43 7.49 -3.19
CA ILE A 42 8.78 8.15 -1.92
C ILE A 42 7.55 8.81 -1.31
N GLY A 43 6.80 9.60 -2.08
CA GLY A 43 5.58 10.26 -1.59
C GLY A 43 4.53 9.27 -1.09
N LEU A 44 4.24 8.25 -1.92
CA LEU A 44 3.28 7.20 -1.62
C LEU A 44 3.64 6.41 -0.35
N LYS A 45 4.94 6.17 -0.10
CA LYS A 45 5.39 5.49 1.13
C LYS A 45 5.48 6.42 2.34
N LEU A 46 5.85 7.68 2.14
CA LEU A 46 5.95 8.67 3.21
C LEU A 46 4.58 8.95 3.84
N PHE A 47 3.50 8.91 3.05
CA PHE A 47 2.14 9.13 3.54
C PHE A 47 1.70 8.17 4.65
N PRO A 48 1.68 6.84 4.45
CA PRO A 48 1.34 5.91 5.51
C PRO A 48 2.36 5.95 6.66
N ALA A 49 3.64 6.23 6.38
CA ALA A 49 4.62 6.41 7.44
C ALA A 49 4.27 7.57 8.37
N ASN A 50 3.92 8.72 7.80
CA ASN A 50 3.47 9.88 8.55
C ASN A 50 2.18 9.60 9.31
N TYR A 51 1.20 8.96 8.66
CA TYR A 51 -0.07 8.58 9.28
C TYR A 51 0.13 7.71 10.53
N PHE A 52 0.83 6.58 10.38
CA PHE A 52 1.04 5.68 11.51
C PHE A 52 1.95 6.28 12.57
N TYR A 53 2.90 7.15 12.20
CA TYR A 53 3.74 7.87 13.16
C TYR A 53 2.92 8.81 14.06
N TRP A 54 2.05 9.64 13.48
CA TRP A 54 1.30 10.64 14.25
C TRP A 54 0.09 10.07 15.00
N PHE A 55 -0.58 9.07 14.42
CA PHE A 55 -1.82 8.53 14.97
C PHE A 55 -1.64 7.19 15.69
N TYR A 56 -0.41 6.81 16.06
CA TYR A 56 -0.12 5.52 16.71
C TYR A 56 -0.92 5.29 18.01
N ASN A 57 -1.20 6.36 18.75
CA ASN A 57 -1.97 6.33 20.00
C ASN A 57 -3.46 6.06 19.81
N SER A 58 -3.96 6.22 18.57
CA SER A 58 -5.35 5.94 18.20
C SER A 58 -5.59 4.47 17.87
N PHE A 59 -4.55 3.64 17.87
CA PHE A 59 -4.65 2.20 17.68
C PHE A 59 -4.39 1.47 19.01
N ASP A 60 -4.96 0.28 19.14
CA ASP A 60 -4.83 -0.55 20.34
C ASP A 60 -4.28 -1.95 20.00
N TYR A 61 -3.44 -2.06 18.96
CA TYR A 61 -2.80 -3.34 18.58
C TYR A 61 -1.80 -3.81 19.66
N PHE A 62 -1.03 -2.86 20.21
CA PHE A 62 -0.15 -3.06 21.34
C PHE A 62 -0.60 -2.16 22.50
N PRO A 63 -0.85 -2.72 23.70
CA PRO A 63 -1.20 -1.93 24.89
C PRO A 63 0.04 -1.26 25.50
N GLU A 64 -0.17 -0.36 26.47
CA GLU A 64 0.92 0.20 27.29
C GLU A 64 1.71 -0.91 28.01
N PRO A 65 3.05 -0.80 28.12
CA PRO A 65 3.92 0.32 27.73
C PRO A 65 4.40 0.29 26.26
N TYR A 66 3.84 -0.59 25.43
CA TYR A 66 4.31 -0.90 24.08
C TYR A 66 3.54 -0.17 22.97
N LYS A 67 2.65 0.76 23.32
CA LYS A 67 1.75 1.45 22.38
C LYS A 67 2.48 2.12 21.21
N ARG A 68 3.69 2.63 21.44
CA ARG A 68 4.56 3.20 20.40
C ARG A 68 4.81 2.26 19.20
N TYR A 69 4.75 0.94 19.39
CA TYR A 69 4.97 -0.03 18.30
C TYR A 69 3.79 -0.13 17.33
N ASN A 70 2.64 0.50 17.61
CA ASN A 70 1.56 0.61 16.64
C ASN A 70 2.01 1.31 15.33
N GLN A 71 3.05 2.15 15.41
CA GLN A 71 3.69 2.78 14.24
C GLN A 71 4.20 1.76 13.20
N VAL A 72 4.51 0.53 13.63
CA VAL A 72 5.05 -0.54 12.77
C VAL A 72 4.00 -1.11 11.82
N LYS A 73 2.70 -0.86 12.05
CA LYS A 73 1.63 -1.36 11.16
C LYS A 73 1.83 -0.98 9.70
N GLN A 74 2.49 0.15 9.43
CA GLN A 74 2.91 0.58 8.10
C GLN A 74 3.88 -0.37 7.36
N PHE A 75 4.39 -1.43 7.99
CA PHE A 75 5.28 -2.41 7.35
C PHE A 75 4.60 -3.77 7.17
N VAL A 76 3.39 -3.91 7.70
CA VAL A 76 2.70 -5.18 7.79
C VAL A 76 1.66 -5.32 6.68
N ARG A 77 1.10 -4.22 6.20
CA ARG A 77 0.12 -4.27 5.11
C ARG A 77 0.81 -4.72 3.82
N PHE A 78 0.10 -5.51 3.03
CA PHE A 78 0.62 -6.02 1.76
C PHE A 78 0.95 -4.89 0.77
N THR A 79 0.15 -3.82 0.80
CA THR A 79 0.40 -2.58 0.05
C THR A 79 1.78 -1.97 0.37
N ASP A 80 2.20 -2.02 1.63
CA ASP A 80 3.50 -1.47 2.04
C ASP A 80 4.69 -2.32 1.54
N THR A 81 4.53 -3.65 1.47
CA THR A 81 5.56 -4.51 0.86
C THR A 81 5.60 -4.35 -0.66
N GLY A 82 4.48 -4.00 -1.29
CA GLY A 82 4.44 -3.52 -2.68
C GLY A 82 5.31 -2.29 -2.89
N HIS A 83 5.23 -1.28 -2.03
CA HIS A 83 6.13 -0.12 -2.11
C HIS A 83 7.61 -0.50 -1.90
N MET A 84 7.91 -1.45 -1.01
CA MET A 84 9.28 -1.98 -0.87
C MET A 84 9.76 -2.63 -2.18
N LEU A 85 8.90 -3.38 -2.88
CA LEU A 85 9.22 -3.91 -4.22
C LEU A 85 9.49 -2.80 -5.23
N SER A 86 8.75 -1.69 -5.19
CA SER A 86 9.03 -0.55 -6.07
C SER A 86 10.42 0.04 -5.82
N PHE A 87 10.84 0.16 -4.56
CA PHE A 87 12.21 0.59 -4.24
C PHE A 87 13.25 -0.45 -4.68
N ILE A 88 12.99 -1.75 -4.50
CA ILE A 88 13.90 -2.81 -4.98
C ILE A 88 14.02 -2.74 -6.51
N TYR A 89 12.91 -2.63 -7.23
CA TYR A 89 12.89 -2.47 -8.68
C TYR A 89 13.74 -1.26 -9.13
N TYR A 90 13.62 -0.13 -8.44
CA TYR A 90 14.37 1.08 -8.76
C TYR A 90 15.88 0.83 -8.85
N PHE A 91 16.43 0.01 -7.94
CA PHE A 91 17.84 -0.35 -7.93
C PHE A 91 18.16 -1.63 -8.72
N TYR A 92 17.16 -2.51 -8.92
CA TYR A 92 17.29 -3.81 -9.57
C TYR A 92 16.17 -4.03 -10.59
N PRO A 93 16.31 -3.50 -11.82
CA PRO A 93 15.24 -3.49 -12.83
C PRO A 93 14.67 -4.88 -13.19
N ARG A 94 15.43 -5.96 -13.01
CA ARG A 94 14.97 -7.34 -13.26
C ARG A 94 13.76 -7.74 -12.38
N ILE A 95 13.54 -7.05 -11.26
CA ILE A 95 12.39 -7.25 -10.37
C ILE A 95 11.11 -6.58 -10.89
N PHE A 96 11.19 -5.81 -11.98
CA PHE A 96 10.05 -5.13 -12.61
C PHE A 96 8.79 -6.00 -12.72
N PRO A 97 8.83 -7.23 -13.27
CA PRO A 97 7.62 -8.03 -13.45
C PRO A 97 6.94 -8.40 -12.12
N VAL A 98 7.75 -8.69 -11.09
CA VAL A 98 7.28 -9.01 -9.75
C VAL A 98 6.62 -7.78 -9.12
N ALA A 99 7.26 -6.61 -9.21
CA ALA A 99 6.71 -5.38 -8.69
C ALA A 99 5.39 -4.99 -9.40
N PHE A 100 5.33 -5.10 -10.72
CA PHE A 100 4.11 -4.92 -11.50
C PHE A 100 3.00 -5.88 -11.03
N ASN A 101 3.28 -7.18 -10.96
CA ASN A 101 2.29 -8.19 -10.58
C ASN A 101 1.73 -7.94 -9.18
N ILE A 102 2.60 -7.59 -8.22
CA ILE A 102 2.19 -7.32 -6.83
C ILE A 102 1.35 -6.04 -6.74
N HIS A 103 1.73 -4.97 -7.44
CA HIS A 103 0.90 -3.75 -7.47
C HIS A 103 -0.42 -3.96 -8.21
N PHE A 104 -0.43 -4.81 -9.25
CA PHE A 104 -1.65 -5.18 -9.96
C PHE A 104 -2.65 -5.86 -9.03
N ILE A 105 -2.22 -6.85 -8.24
CA ILE A 105 -3.13 -7.53 -7.31
C ILE A 105 -3.51 -6.65 -6.11
N ILE A 106 -2.63 -5.76 -5.65
CA ILE A 106 -2.96 -4.74 -4.63
C ILE A 106 -4.08 -3.83 -5.15
N THR A 107 -3.93 -3.33 -6.38
CA THR A 107 -4.89 -2.43 -7.03
C THR A 107 -6.25 -3.11 -7.18
N LEU A 108 -6.27 -4.25 -7.86
CA LEU A 108 -7.53 -4.93 -8.17
C LEU A 108 -8.15 -5.57 -6.93
N GLY A 109 -7.36 -6.10 -6.00
CA GLY A 109 -7.85 -6.61 -4.73
C GLY A 109 -8.52 -5.53 -3.88
N TYR A 110 -7.95 -4.31 -3.86
CA TYR A 110 -8.55 -3.16 -3.18
C TYR A 110 -9.90 -2.77 -3.78
N TRP A 111 -9.97 -2.58 -5.11
CA TRP A 111 -11.22 -2.20 -5.77
C TRP A 111 -12.26 -3.30 -5.74
N TYR A 112 -11.85 -4.57 -5.83
CA TYR A 112 -12.74 -5.71 -5.60
C TYR A 112 -13.33 -5.66 -4.18
N GLY A 113 -12.50 -5.46 -3.16
CA GLY A 113 -12.95 -5.37 -1.77
C GLY A 113 -13.94 -4.24 -1.54
N ILE A 114 -13.66 -3.04 -2.07
CA ILE A 114 -14.54 -1.88 -1.92
C ILE A 114 -15.84 -2.06 -2.70
N ILE A 115 -15.77 -2.41 -3.99
CA ILE A 115 -16.95 -2.40 -4.87
C ILE A 115 -17.81 -3.64 -4.66
N MET A 116 -17.20 -4.82 -4.61
CA MET A 116 -17.93 -6.09 -4.64
C MET A 116 -18.31 -6.59 -3.25
N VAL A 117 -17.53 -6.23 -2.22
CA VAL A 117 -17.69 -6.73 -0.85
C VAL A 117 -18.04 -5.62 0.13
N ASN A 118 -18.10 -4.36 -0.32
CA ASN A 118 -18.38 -3.18 0.51
C ASN A 118 -17.46 -3.12 1.75
N MET A 119 -16.20 -3.52 1.57
CA MET A 119 -15.22 -3.54 2.65
C MET A 119 -14.90 -2.10 3.06
N LYS A 120 -15.03 -1.83 4.36
CA LYS A 120 -14.51 -0.61 4.97
C LYS A 120 -13.00 -0.76 5.17
N ASP A 121 -12.27 0.34 4.99
CA ASP A 121 -10.86 0.38 5.38
C ASP A 121 -10.76 0.23 6.91
N THR A 122 -10.08 -0.81 7.35
CA THR A 122 -9.87 -1.19 8.75
C THR A 122 -8.95 -0.22 9.49
N SER A 123 -8.28 0.67 8.77
CA SER A 123 -7.32 1.63 9.33
C SER A 123 -7.94 2.98 9.68
N GLN A 124 -9.27 3.16 9.50
CA GLN A 124 -9.94 4.42 9.84
C GLN A 124 -9.94 4.64 11.36
N ILE A 125 -9.33 5.75 11.78
CA ILE A 125 -9.36 6.22 13.17
C ILE A 125 -10.47 7.24 13.38
N ILE A 126 -10.94 7.33 14.62
CA ILE A 126 -11.80 8.40 15.09
C ILE A 126 -10.91 9.35 15.92
N HIS A 127 -10.44 10.42 15.29
CA HIS A 127 -9.57 11.41 15.95
C HIS A 127 -9.94 12.83 15.51
N PRO A 128 -10.04 13.83 16.40
CA PRO A 128 -10.50 15.18 16.04
C PRO A 128 -9.59 15.90 15.03
N GLU A 129 -8.29 15.55 15.02
CA GLU A 129 -7.32 16.08 14.07
C GLU A 129 -7.21 15.26 12.77
N TYR A 130 -7.98 14.17 12.59
CA TYR A 130 -7.91 13.31 11.40
C TYR A 130 -8.78 13.88 10.26
N ILE A 131 -8.16 14.19 9.12
CA ILE A 131 -8.84 14.74 7.95
C ILE A 131 -9.18 13.61 6.98
N VAL A 132 -10.42 13.12 7.08
CA VAL A 132 -10.91 11.93 6.36
C VAL A 132 -10.75 12.02 4.84
N TRP A 133 -11.17 13.13 4.23
CA TRP A 133 -11.17 13.25 2.77
C TRP A 133 -9.76 13.17 2.18
N PHE A 134 -8.77 13.77 2.85
CA PHE A 134 -7.38 13.78 2.38
C PHE A 134 -6.76 12.40 2.52
N ASN A 135 -7.05 11.71 3.63
CA ASN A 135 -6.62 10.32 3.81
C ASN A 135 -7.27 9.38 2.80
N ASN A 136 -8.56 9.56 2.48
CA ASN A 136 -9.22 8.76 1.44
C ASN A 136 -8.60 9.00 0.06
N LEU A 137 -8.26 10.25 -0.28
CA LEU A 137 -7.55 10.57 -1.53
C LEU A 137 -6.23 9.80 -1.62
N TRP A 138 -5.43 9.82 -0.54
CA TRP A 138 -4.16 9.10 -0.50
C TRP A 138 -4.33 7.58 -0.47
N ALA A 139 -5.35 7.07 0.20
CA ALA A 139 -5.70 5.66 0.15
C ALA A 139 -5.95 5.24 -1.31
N TYR A 140 -6.69 6.03 -2.10
CA TYR A 140 -6.87 5.75 -3.54
C TYR A 140 -5.56 5.88 -4.32
N ALA A 141 -4.79 6.94 -4.09
CA ALA A 141 -3.51 7.16 -4.78
C ALA A 141 -2.53 6.00 -4.55
N ILE A 142 -2.42 5.49 -3.33
CA ILE A 142 -1.55 4.36 -2.97
C ILE A 142 -1.92 3.08 -3.73
N HIS A 143 -3.20 2.89 -4.06
CA HIS A 143 -3.65 1.71 -4.80
C HIS A 143 -3.67 1.92 -6.32
N ILE A 144 -3.76 3.15 -6.84
CA ILE A 144 -3.82 3.40 -8.29
C ILE A 144 -2.46 3.81 -8.86
N LEU A 145 -1.76 4.74 -8.21
CA LEU A 145 -0.57 5.35 -8.80
C LEU A 145 0.56 4.35 -9.08
N PRO A 146 0.86 3.35 -8.22
CA PRO A 146 1.92 2.40 -8.52
C PRO A 146 1.72 1.67 -9.85
N ILE A 147 0.51 1.18 -10.14
CA ILE A 147 0.27 0.47 -11.40
C ILE A 147 0.38 1.41 -12.61
N LEU A 148 -0.07 2.66 -12.48
CA LEU A 148 0.11 3.68 -13.54
C LEU A 148 1.59 4.00 -13.79
N LEU A 149 2.40 4.05 -12.73
CA LEU A 149 3.84 4.24 -12.85
C LEU A 149 4.48 3.08 -13.60
N PHE A 150 4.17 1.82 -13.24
CA PHE A 150 4.73 0.68 -13.99
C PHE A 150 4.24 0.61 -15.44
N LEU A 151 2.98 0.97 -15.72
CA LEU A 151 2.48 1.06 -17.10
C LEU A 151 3.23 2.14 -17.90
N ARG A 152 3.54 3.28 -17.28
CA ARG A 152 4.40 4.30 -17.88
C ARG A 152 5.80 3.73 -18.17
N GLU A 153 6.41 3.02 -17.22
CA GLU A 153 7.73 2.40 -17.41
C GLU A 153 7.74 1.40 -18.58
N ILE A 154 6.68 0.60 -18.77
CA ILE A 154 6.53 -0.27 -19.96
C ILE A 154 6.51 0.57 -21.24
N TYR A 155 5.82 1.72 -21.23
CA TYR A 155 5.65 2.55 -22.42
C TYR A 155 6.91 3.31 -22.83
N ILE A 156 7.73 3.72 -21.86
CA ILE A 156 8.95 4.50 -22.12
C ILE A 156 10.23 3.66 -22.18
N GLN A 157 10.14 2.34 -22.00
CA GLN A 157 11.33 1.49 -22.05
C GLN A 157 11.89 1.46 -23.48
N ASP A 158 13.18 1.73 -23.63
CA ASP A 158 13.86 1.66 -24.93
C ASP A 158 14.37 0.25 -25.26
N VAL A 159 14.40 -0.63 -24.26
CA VAL A 159 14.96 -1.98 -24.38
C VAL A 159 13.91 -3.03 -24.05
N CYS A 160 13.72 -3.95 -24.98
CA CYS A 160 12.75 -5.02 -24.89
C CYS A 160 13.34 -6.22 -24.16
N TYR A 161 13.09 -6.29 -22.86
CA TYR A 161 13.50 -7.42 -22.04
C TYR A 161 12.48 -8.56 -22.11
N GLN A 162 12.98 -9.80 -22.03
CA GLN A 162 12.14 -10.97 -21.76
C GLN A 162 11.70 -10.95 -20.29
N TYR A 163 10.63 -10.18 -20.05
CA TYR A 163 9.92 -10.02 -18.79
C TYR A 163 8.65 -10.84 -18.76
N PHE A 164 8.10 -11.04 -17.55
CA PHE A 164 6.88 -11.82 -17.31
C PHE A 164 6.99 -13.29 -17.72
N SER A 165 8.18 -13.87 -17.55
CA SER A 165 8.44 -15.30 -17.69
C SER A 165 7.78 -16.14 -16.57
N THR A 166 7.82 -17.47 -16.71
CA THR A 166 7.38 -18.37 -15.63
C THR A 166 8.16 -18.18 -14.33
N ASN A 167 9.45 -17.80 -14.41
CA ASN A 167 10.25 -17.50 -13.22
C ASN A 167 9.75 -16.24 -12.51
N ASP A 168 9.42 -15.21 -13.28
CA ASP A 168 8.88 -13.96 -12.73
C ASP A 168 7.53 -14.20 -12.04
N LEU A 169 6.68 -15.04 -12.64
CA LEU A 169 5.43 -15.49 -12.04
C LEU A 169 5.68 -16.24 -10.72
N TYR A 170 6.63 -17.18 -10.70
CA TYR A 170 7.01 -17.91 -9.50
C TYR A 170 7.49 -16.97 -8.37
N TYR A 171 8.34 -15.99 -8.69
CA TYR A 171 8.79 -15.00 -7.71
C TYR A 171 7.66 -14.09 -7.23
N SER A 172 6.65 -13.83 -8.05
CA SER A 172 5.45 -13.10 -7.65
C SER A 172 4.64 -13.86 -6.61
N PHE A 173 4.42 -15.16 -6.83
CA PHE A 173 3.82 -16.03 -5.81
C PHE A 173 4.69 -16.11 -4.55
N LEU A 174 5.99 -16.30 -4.70
CA LEU A 174 6.93 -16.38 -3.57
C LEU A 174 6.85 -15.13 -2.71
N TRP A 175 6.78 -13.94 -3.31
CA TRP A 175 6.61 -12.67 -2.58
C TRP A 175 5.30 -12.64 -1.79
N ALA A 176 4.17 -12.96 -2.44
CA ALA A 176 2.86 -12.99 -1.80
C ALA A 176 2.83 -13.99 -0.61
N TYR A 177 3.36 -15.19 -0.79
CA TYR A 177 3.42 -16.19 0.27
C TYR A 177 4.41 -15.82 1.37
N THR A 178 5.54 -15.22 1.04
CA THR A 178 6.49 -14.71 2.04
C THR A 178 5.82 -13.69 2.93
N TRP A 179 5.03 -12.77 2.36
CA TRP A 179 4.24 -11.85 3.16
C TRP A 179 3.22 -12.58 4.05
N ILE A 180 2.49 -13.56 3.53
CA ILE A 180 1.51 -14.33 4.34
C ILE A 180 2.20 -15.00 5.53
N PHE A 181 3.27 -15.75 5.30
CA PHE A 181 3.89 -16.60 6.32
C PHE A 181 4.81 -15.84 7.27
N LEU A 182 5.54 -14.84 6.79
CA LEU A 182 6.56 -14.16 7.58
C LEU A 182 6.10 -12.82 8.16
N ILE A 183 5.01 -12.23 7.63
CA ILE A 183 4.53 -10.91 8.07
C ILE A 183 3.11 -11.02 8.62
N TYR A 184 2.16 -11.46 7.79
CA TYR A 184 0.75 -11.49 8.15
C TYR A 184 0.44 -12.44 9.31
N ILE A 185 0.84 -13.71 9.21
CA ILE A 185 0.57 -14.73 10.25
C ILE A 185 1.16 -14.31 11.61
N PRO A 186 2.45 -13.93 11.70
CA PRO A 186 3.01 -13.45 12.96
C PRO A 186 2.26 -12.24 13.51
N TRP A 187 1.97 -11.23 12.68
CA TRP A 187 1.21 -10.05 13.11
C TRP A 187 -0.16 -10.45 13.68
N ARG A 188 -0.94 -11.22 12.91
CA ARG A 188 -2.27 -11.69 13.30
C ARG A 188 -2.24 -12.46 14.62
N TYR A 189 -1.22 -13.29 14.81
CA TYR A 189 -1.04 -14.08 16.03
C TYR A 189 -0.84 -13.19 17.26
N TYR A 190 0.02 -12.16 17.17
CA TYR A 190 0.36 -11.28 18.29
C TYR A 190 -0.67 -10.18 18.56
N THR A 191 -1.17 -9.50 17.52
CA THR A 191 -1.98 -8.28 17.69
C THR A 191 -3.48 -8.54 17.61
N LYS A 192 -3.90 -9.71 17.12
CA LYS A 192 -5.30 -10.00 16.77
C LYS A 192 -5.92 -8.97 15.82
N ASP A 193 -5.10 -8.23 15.08
CA ASP A 193 -5.54 -7.34 13.99
C ASP A 193 -5.57 -8.13 12.68
N PRO A 194 -6.72 -8.19 11.97
CA PRO A 194 -6.82 -8.96 10.74
C PRO A 194 -6.18 -8.23 9.55
N ILE A 195 -5.74 -6.98 9.73
CA ILE A 195 -5.24 -6.04 8.71
C ILE A 195 -6.33 -5.67 7.70
N TYR A 196 -7.07 -6.64 7.18
CA TYR A 196 -8.14 -6.50 6.21
C TYR A 196 -9.42 -7.12 6.78
N SER A 197 -10.57 -6.45 6.59
CA SER A 197 -11.85 -6.90 7.19
C SER A 197 -12.30 -8.27 6.69
N ILE A 198 -11.99 -8.63 5.44
CA ILE A 198 -12.25 -9.96 4.85
C ILE A 198 -11.49 -11.09 5.54
N LEU A 199 -10.50 -10.75 6.36
CA LEU A 199 -9.72 -11.70 7.16
C LEU A 199 -10.08 -11.64 8.66
N SER A 200 -11.10 -10.87 9.05
CA SER A 200 -11.58 -10.76 10.44
C SER A 200 -12.16 -12.08 10.95
N ASP A 201 -12.25 -12.24 12.28
CA ASP A 201 -12.81 -13.47 12.88
C ASP A 201 -14.30 -13.65 12.57
N ASP A 202 -15.01 -12.53 12.39
CA ASP A 202 -16.44 -12.52 12.06
C ASP A 202 -16.71 -12.95 10.61
N GLU A 203 -15.70 -12.91 9.74
CA GLU A 203 -15.86 -13.27 8.34
C GLU A 203 -15.82 -14.80 8.15
N PRO A 204 -16.83 -15.39 7.44
CA PRO A 204 -16.86 -16.83 7.18
C PRO A 204 -15.59 -17.34 6.49
N PHE A 205 -15.11 -18.51 6.91
CA PHE A 205 -13.91 -19.13 6.35
C PHE A 205 -13.97 -19.33 4.83
N VAL A 206 -15.17 -19.59 4.29
CA VAL A 206 -15.39 -19.72 2.84
C VAL A 206 -14.99 -18.44 2.10
N ASN A 207 -15.27 -17.25 2.64
CA ASN A 207 -14.92 -15.99 2.00
C ASN A 207 -13.41 -15.72 2.07
N LYS A 208 -12.75 -16.14 3.15
CA LYS A 208 -11.27 -16.15 3.27
C LYS A 208 -10.62 -17.06 2.20
N CYS A 209 -11.17 -18.25 1.98
CA CYS A 209 -10.71 -19.14 0.90
C CYS A 209 -10.95 -18.54 -0.49
N LYS A 210 -12.12 -17.94 -0.73
CA LYS A 210 -12.44 -17.29 -2.00
C LYS A 210 -11.46 -16.17 -2.31
N ILE A 211 -11.21 -15.24 -1.38
CA ILE A 211 -10.29 -14.14 -1.63
C ILE A 211 -8.87 -14.66 -1.87
N PHE A 212 -8.44 -15.71 -1.17
CA PHE A 212 -7.14 -16.32 -1.42
C PHE A 212 -7.02 -16.91 -2.84
N ILE A 213 -8.04 -17.63 -3.32
CA ILE A 213 -8.08 -18.16 -4.71
C ILE A 213 -8.07 -17.00 -5.71
N ILE A 214 -8.88 -15.96 -5.48
CA ILE A 214 -8.95 -14.78 -6.34
C ILE A 214 -7.58 -14.09 -6.43
N MET A 215 -6.91 -13.85 -5.30
CA MET A 215 -5.60 -13.20 -5.29
C MET A 215 -4.54 -14.00 -6.06
N ASN A 216 -4.56 -15.33 -5.96
CA ASN A 216 -3.66 -16.19 -6.75
C ASN A 216 -3.99 -16.14 -8.25
N GLY A 217 -5.28 -16.14 -8.60
CA GLY A 217 -5.73 -15.93 -9.98
C GLY A 217 -5.30 -14.58 -10.53
N LEU A 218 -5.38 -13.52 -9.72
CA LEU A 218 -4.96 -12.17 -10.11
C LEU A 218 -3.44 -12.10 -10.37
N ILE A 219 -2.60 -12.86 -9.67
CA ILE A 219 -1.16 -12.94 -9.97
C ILE A 219 -0.92 -13.51 -11.38
N LEU A 220 -1.64 -14.58 -11.74
CA LEU A 220 -1.57 -15.18 -13.08
C LEU A 220 -2.00 -14.16 -14.14
N VAL A 221 -3.17 -13.53 -13.93
CA VAL A 221 -3.71 -12.52 -14.85
C VAL A 221 -2.74 -11.36 -15.00
N ALA A 222 -2.18 -10.85 -13.91
CA ALA A 222 -1.20 -9.75 -13.93
C ALA A 222 0.00 -10.10 -14.82
N ASN A 223 0.56 -11.30 -14.63
CA ASN A 223 1.74 -11.72 -15.38
C ASN A 223 1.44 -11.86 -16.88
N TYR A 224 0.29 -12.45 -17.24
CA TYR A 224 -0.13 -12.52 -18.65
C TYR A 224 -0.43 -11.14 -19.24
N CYS A 225 -1.10 -10.25 -18.51
CA CYS A 225 -1.33 -8.88 -18.94
C CYS A 225 -0.01 -8.15 -19.21
N GLY A 226 0.94 -8.22 -18.28
CA GLY A 226 2.27 -7.64 -18.46
C GLY A 226 3.02 -8.22 -19.66
N TYR A 227 2.96 -9.54 -19.85
CA TYR A 227 3.52 -10.23 -21.00
C TYR A 227 2.95 -9.67 -22.32
N TYR A 228 1.63 -9.61 -22.45
CA TYR A 228 0.99 -9.11 -23.67
C TYR A 228 1.29 -7.63 -23.91
N LEU A 229 1.29 -6.80 -22.86
CA LEU A 229 1.61 -5.38 -22.97
C LEU A 229 3.01 -5.16 -23.51
N ILE A 230 4.02 -5.85 -22.95
CA ILE A 230 5.40 -5.74 -23.44
C ILE A 230 5.50 -6.23 -24.89
N HIS A 231 4.96 -7.39 -25.23
CA HIS A 231 5.05 -7.92 -26.61
C HIS A 231 4.32 -7.08 -27.65
N THR A 232 3.35 -6.27 -27.25
CA THR A 232 2.64 -5.36 -28.17
C THR A 232 3.44 -4.08 -28.42
N ILE A 233 4.24 -3.65 -27.46
CA ILE A 233 5.00 -2.39 -27.52
C ILE A 233 6.39 -2.58 -28.15
N CYS A 234 6.96 -3.80 -28.11
CA CYS A 234 8.38 -4.08 -28.36
C CYS A 234 8.78 -4.71 -29.72
#